data_AF-A0A3D5UW60-F1
#
_entry.id   AF-A0A3D5UW60-F1
#
_cell.length_a   1.000
_cell.length_b   1.000
_cell.length_c   1.000
_cell.angle_alpha   90.00
_cell.angle_beta   90.00
_cell.angle_gamma   90.00
#
_symmetry.space_group_name_H-M   'P 1'
#
loop_
_entity.id
_entity.type
_entity.pdbx_description
1 polymer ?
#
loop_
_entity_poly.entity_id
_entity_poly.type
_entity_poly.pdbx_seq_one_letter_code
_entity_poly.pdbx_strand_id
1 'polypeptide(L)'
;LGPINMIEYMGLNNVRHMDSTETGGSSYIVHVNHAAQAIAAGHCNVALITLAGRPVADAKEGKPTRYYNQQAPDFPFETPYGPNVTNMYAMCAMRHMYEYGTTSEQLAWIKVAASHHAQYNEHARLRNVVTVEDVINSPMIADPLHRLDCCVITDGGGGIVMVSPEVAKSLKRTRVKVLGAGEAPKHLAAGQVDLTYSGACWSGPKAF
;
A
#
# COMPACT_ATOMS: atom_id res chain seq x y z
N LEU A 1 12.34 -16.90 7.02
CA LEU A 1 11.55 -18.05 6.52
C LEU A 1 10.06 -17.71 6.30
N GLY A 2 9.70 -16.41 6.19
CA GLY A 2 8.32 -15.87 6.22
C GLY A 2 7.20 -16.72 5.60
N PRO A 3 7.15 -16.88 4.26
CA PRO A 3 6.04 -17.57 3.61
C PRO A 3 5.97 -19.07 3.93
N ILE A 4 7.12 -19.73 4.16
CA ILE A 4 7.18 -21.16 4.52
C ILE A 4 6.56 -21.39 5.90
N ASN A 5 6.87 -20.53 6.88
CA ASN A 5 6.24 -20.59 8.20
C ASN A 5 4.73 -20.41 8.12
N MET A 6 4.24 -19.54 7.24
CA MET A 6 2.80 -19.36 7.07
C MET A 6 2.14 -20.57 6.41
N ILE A 7 2.77 -21.18 5.41
CA ILE A 7 2.31 -22.41 4.77
C ILE A 7 2.19 -23.54 5.81
N GLU A 8 3.21 -23.73 6.64
CA GLU A 8 3.23 -24.69 7.74
C GLU A 8 2.11 -24.39 8.76
N TYR A 9 2.05 -23.14 9.24
CA TYR A 9 1.06 -22.71 10.23
C TYR A 9 -0.39 -22.91 9.76
N MET A 10 -0.66 -22.71 8.47
CA MET A 10 -1.97 -22.93 7.87
C MET A 10 -2.24 -24.39 7.49
N GLY A 11 -1.27 -25.30 7.66
CA GLY A 11 -1.40 -26.72 7.32
C GLY A 11 -1.53 -26.99 5.81
N LEU A 12 -0.95 -26.12 4.97
CA LEU A 12 -1.05 -26.23 3.51
C LEU A 12 0.00 -27.21 2.97
N ASN A 13 -0.33 -28.50 2.96
CA ASN A 13 0.64 -29.57 2.66
C ASN A 13 1.02 -29.74 1.18
N ASN A 14 0.30 -29.10 0.25
CA ASN A 14 0.45 -29.33 -1.20
C ASN A 14 0.69 -28.03 -1.99
N VAL A 15 1.41 -27.07 -1.40
CA VAL A 15 1.76 -25.81 -2.07
C VAL A 15 2.82 -26.05 -3.14
N ARG A 16 2.52 -25.66 -4.38
CA ARG A 16 3.40 -25.83 -5.55
C ARG A 16 4.01 -24.53 -6.08
N HIS A 17 3.49 -23.41 -5.59
CA HIS A 17 3.94 -22.07 -5.97
C HIS A 17 3.89 -21.19 -4.72
N MET A 18 4.95 -20.43 -4.49
CA MET A 18 5.11 -19.55 -3.35
C MET A 18 5.81 -18.28 -3.81
N ASP A 19 5.33 -17.14 -3.33
CA ASP A 19 5.88 -15.83 -3.60
C ASP A 19 5.87 -15.01 -2.30
N SER A 20 6.96 -14.31 -2.04
CA SER A 20 7.12 -13.38 -0.90
C SER A 20 7.73 -12.06 -1.33
N THR A 21 7.46 -11.63 -2.56
CA THR A 21 7.86 -10.32 -3.09
C THR A 21 7.33 -9.22 -2.17
N GLU A 22 8.23 -8.36 -1.71
CA GLU A 22 7.93 -7.23 -0.82
C GLU A 22 8.18 -5.92 -1.57
N THR A 23 7.13 -5.13 -1.75
CA THR A 23 7.14 -3.79 -2.39
C THR A 23 6.55 -2.72 -1.48
N GLY A 24 6.42 -3.00 -0.19
CA GLY A 24 5.77 -2.15 0.79
C GLY A 24 4.24 -2.18 0.69
N GLY A 25 3.61 -1.01 0.68
CA GLY A 25 2.15 -0.90 0.65
C GLY A 25 1.48 -1.46 -0.60
N SER A 26 2.22 -1.75 -1.67
CA SER A 26 1.68 -2.32 -2.91
C SER A 26 1.75 -3.85 -2.99
N SER A 27 2.38 -4.53 -2.03
CA SER A 27 2.70 -5.96 -2.13
C SER A 27 1.51 -6.85 -2.45
N TYR A 28 0.37 -6.63 -1.78
CA TYR A 28 -0.85 -7.40 -2.01
C TYR A 28 -1.48 -7.14 -3.38
N ILE A 29 -1.26 -5.97 -3.99
CA ILE A 29 -1.74 -5.64 -5.34
C ILE A 29 -0.82 -6.30 -6.38
N VAL A 30 0.49 -6.24 -6.18
CA VAL A 30 1.50 -6.95 -6.99
C VAL A 30 1.22 -8.45 -7.00
N HIS A 31 0.92 -9.03 -5.84
CA HIS A 31 0.61 -10.47 -5.75
C HIS A 31 -0.68 -10.87 -6.48
N VAL A 32 -1.62 -9.96 -6.75
CA VAL A 32 -2.77 -10.25 -7.64
C VAL A 32 -2.27 -10.51 -9.06
N ASN A 33 -1.33 -9.71 -9.56
CA ASN A 33 -0.72 -9.91 -10.87
C ASN A 33 0.13 -11.19 -10.90
N HIS A 34 0.98 -11.39 -9.91
CA HIS A 34 1.81 -12.59 -9.83
C HIS A 34 0.97 -13.87 -9.74
N ALA A 35 -0.11 -13.87 -8.94
CA ALA A 35 -1.04 -14.99 -8.89
C ALA A 35 -1.74 -15.23 -10.24
N ALA A 36 -2.15 -14.17 -10.93
CA ALA A 36 -2.74 -14.29 -12.26
C ALA A 36 -1.75 -14.91 -13.27
N GLN A 37 -0.49 -14.47 -13.25
CA GLN A 37 0.58 -15.02 -14.08
C GLN A 37 0.88 -16.49 -13.72
N ALA A 38 0.97 -16.82 -12.43
CA ALA A 38 1.21 -18.19 -11.97
C ALA A 38 0.07 -19.15 -12.37
N ILE A 39 -1.18 -18.68 -12.30
CA ILE A 39 -2.36 -19.44 -12.76
C ILE A 39 -2.30 -19.63 -14.28
N ALA A 40 -2.04 -18.56 -15.03
CA ALA A 40 -1.95 -18.61 -16.49
C ALA A 40 -0.81 -19.53 -16.98
N ALA A 41 0.30 -19.56 -16.26
CA ALA A 41 1.45 -20.44 -16.52
C ALA A 41 1.23 -21.89 -16.04
N GLY A 42 0.11 -22.19 -15.38
CA GLY A 42 -0.20 -23.54 -14.88
C GLY A 42 0.57 -23.96 -13.62
N HIS A 43 1.19 -23.01 -12.90
CA HIS A 43 1.88 -23.31 -11.64
C HIS A 43 0.91 -23.60 -10.49
N CYS A 44 -0.29 -23.01 -10.51
CA CYS A 44 -1.35 -23.29 -9.55
C CYS A 44 -2.74 -23.03 -10.16
N ASN A 45 -3.80 -23.57 -9.53
CA ASN A 45 -5.19 -23.29 -9.91
C ASN A 45 -5.94 -22.45 -8.87
N VAL A 46 -5.37 -22.36 -7.66
CA VAL A 46 -5.90 -21.64 -6.51
C VAL A 46 -4.70 -20.99 -5.84
N ALA A 47 -4.74 -19.67 -5.71
CA ALA A 47 -3.72 -18.86 -5.07
C ALA A 47 -4.34 -18.12 -3.88
N LEU A 48 -3.70 -18.23 -2.72
CA LEU A 48 -4.04 -17.47 -1.53
C LEU A 48 -3.02 -16.32 -1.41
N ILE A 49 -3.50 -15.09 -1.50
CA ILE A 49 -2.72 -13.87 -1.28
C ILE A 49 -3.10 -13.35 0.09
N THR A 50 -2.12 -13.16 0.99
CA THR A 50 -2.39 -12.69 2.36
C THR A 50 -1.39 -11.64 2.79
N LEU A 51 -1.87 -10.64 3.50
CA LEU A 51 -1.05 -9.64 4.17
C LEU A 51 -1.64 -9.36 5.54
N ALA A 52 -0.78 -9.26 6.55
CA ALA A 52 -1.17 -8.83 7.88
C ALA A 52 -0.04 -8.01 8.52
N GLY A 53 -0.41 -7.09 9.40
CA GLY A 53 0.51 -6.28 10.18
C GLY A 53 -0.11 -5.86 11.50
N ARG A 54 0.73 -5.68 12.52
CA ARG A 54 0.29 -5.21 13.85
C ARG A 54 1.11 -4.02 14.40
N PRO A 55 1.31 -2.96 13.60
CA PRO A 55 2.19 -1.84 13.97
C PRO A 55 1.79 -1.10 15.26
N VAL A 56 0.50 -1.07 15.63
CA VAL A 56 0.05 -0.48 16.90
C VAL A 56 0.48 -1.36 18.07
N ALA A 57 0.25 -2.67 17.99
CA ALA A 57 0.71 -3.61 19.01
C ALA A 57 2.24 -3.62 19.14
N ASP A 58 2.96 -3.68 18.01
CA ASP A 58 4.42 -3.68 17.98
C ASP A 58 4.99 -2.39 18.62
N ALA A 59 4.40 -1.23 18.33
CA ALA A 59 4.81 0.03 18.96
C ALA A 59 4.62 0.02 20.49
N LYS A 60 3.54 -0.59 21.01
CA LYS A 60 3.32 -0.74 22.46
C LYS A 60 4.33 -1.68 23.12
N GLU A 61 4.84 -2.65 22.36
CA GLU A 61 5.89 -3.58 22.78
C GLU A 61 7.31 -2.99 22.61
N GLY A 62 7.43 -1.71 22.21
CA GLY A 62 8.72 -1.04 22.00
C GLY A 62 9.48 -1.54 20.77
N LYS A 63 8.81 -2.25 19.86
CA LYS A 63 9.43 -2.73 18.62
C LYS A 63 9.58 -1.59 17.62
N PRO A 64 10.62 -1.64 16.77
CA PRO A 64 10.80 -0.66 15.72
C PRO A 64 9.62 -0.72 14.75
N THR A 65 9.13 0.45 14.35
CA THR A 65 7.99 0.58 13.41
C THR A 65 8.37 0.21 11.98
N ARG A 66 9.67 0.22 11.66
CA ARG A 66 10.23 -0.15 10.36
C ARG A 66 11.63 -0.72 10.48
N TYR A 67 11.94 -1.65 9.58
CA TYR A 67 13.29 -2.16 9.37
C TYR A 67 13.83 -1.59 8.05
N TYR A 68 14.81 -0.70 8.13
CA TYR A 68 15.53 -0.22 6.96
C TYR A 68 16.68 -1.16 6.64
N ASN A 69 16.84 -1.52 5.37
CA ASN A 69 18.00 -2.27 4.92
C ASN A 69 19.23 -1.36 4.97
N GLN A 70 20.06 -1.52 5.99
CA GLN A 70 21.27 -0.72 6.19
C GLN A 70 22.34 -0.91 5.11
N GLN A 71 22.19 -1.97 4.31
CA GLN A 71 23.08 -2.30 3.18
C GLN A 71 22.51 -1.82 1.84
N ALA A 72 21.34 -1.17 1.84
CA ALA A 72 20.76 -0.64 0.61
C ALA A 72 21.63 0.50 0.05
N PRO A 73 21.80 0.61 -1.28
CA PRO A 73 22.65 1.63 -1.89
C PRO A 73 22.29 3.07 -1.54
N ASP A 74 21.01 3.35 -1.31
CA ASP A 74 20.46 4.66 -0.94
C ASP A 74 20.57 4.98 0.56
N PHE A 75 20.83 3.97 1.41
CA PHE A 75 20.87 4.14 2.86
C PHE A 75 21.77 5.29 3.36
N PRO A 76 23.03 5.45 2.92
CA PRO A 76 23.89 6.54 3.39
C PRO A 76 23.46 7.92 2.88
N PHE A 77 22.62 7.99 1.83
CA PHE A 77 22.14 9.23 1.24
C PHE A 77 20.81 9.68 1.82
N GLU A 78 19.97 8.75 2.29
CA GLU A 78 18.64 9.06 2.83
C GLU A 78 18.67 9.14 4.36
N THR A 79 19.26 8.15 5.02
CA THR A 79 19.14 7.96 6.49
C THR A 79 19.59 9.16 7.33
N PRO A 80 20.69 9.88 7.00
CA PRO A 80 21.12 11.05 7.77
C PRO A 80 20.07 12.17 7.86
N TYR A 81 19.14 12.23 6.91
CA TYR A 81 18.06 13.22 6.86
C TYR A 81 16.78 12.79 7.59
N GLY A 82 16.77 11.62 8.23
CA GLY A 82 15.64 11.12 9.01
C GLY A 82 14.36 10.93 8.20
N PRO A 83 14.39 10.17 7.09
CA PRO A 83 13.23 9.98 6.24
C PRO A 83 12.13 9.24 6.99
N ASN A 84 10.91 9.79 6.91
CA ASN A 84 9.70 9.14 7.39
C ASN A 84 8.59 9.32 6.34
N VAL A 85 7.55 8.49 6.38
CA VAL A 85 6.51 8.54 5.33
C VAL A 85 5.90 9.92 5.20
N THR A 86 5.61 10.56 6.34
CA THR A 86 4.94 11.85 6.36
C THR A 86 5.80 12.95 5.76
N ASN A 87 7.09 13.04 6.10
CA ASN A 87 7.97 14.07 5.55
C ASN A 87 8.28 13.83 4.06
N MET A 88 8.37 12.57 3.63
CA MET A 88 8.55 12.23 2.21
C MET A 88 7.33 12.66 1.38
N TYR A 89 6.11 12.36 1.85
CA TYR A 89 4.89 12.83 1.18
C TYR A 89 4.70 14.35 1.30
N ALA A 90 5.18 14.97 2.37
CA ALA A 90 5.17 16.43 2.50
C ALA A 90 6.07 17.09 1.43
N MET A 91 7.24 16.52 1.12
CA MET A 91 8.06 16.99 -0.01
C MET A 91 7.33 16.85 -1.36
N CYS A 92 6.60 15.75 -1.58
CA CYS A 92 5.77 15.60 -2.77
C CYS A 92 4.67 16.66 -2.84
N ALA A 93 3.97 16.90 -1.72
CA ALA A 93 2.95 17.94 -1.62
C ALA A 93 3.54 19.33 -1.92
N MET A 94 4.63 19.72 -1.26
CA MET A 94 5.33 20.98 -1.52
C MET A 94 5.73 21.12 -2.98
N ARG A 95 6.28 20.07 -3.60
CA ARG A 95 6.66 20.12 -5.01
C ARG A 95 5.44 20.35 -5.91
N HIS A 96 4.33 19.67 -5.62
CA HIS A 96 3.09 19.83 -6.38
C HIS A 96 2.47 21.23 -6.18
N MET A 97 2.49 21.76 -4.95
CA MET A 97 2.05 23.13 -4.66
C MET A 97 2.91 24.16 -5.40
N TYR A 98 4.23 23.98 -5.43
CA TYR A 98 5.16 24.85 -6.16
C TYR A 98 4.92 24.81 -7.68
N GLU A 99 4.80 23.62 -8.26
CA GLU A 99 4.69 23.45 -9.72
C GLU A 99 3.30 23.82 -10.26
N TYR A 100 2.23 23.46 -9.53
CA TYR A 100 0.86 23.52 -10.03
C TYR A 100 -0.06 24.45 -9.24
N GLY A 101 0.43 25.10 -8.18
CA GLY A 101 -0.35 26.03 -7.36
C GLY A 101 -1.42 25.36 -6.49
N THR A 102 -1.31 24.05 -6.23
CA THR A 102 -2.23 23.35 -5.34
C THR A 102 -2.22 23.94 -3.94
N THR A 103 -3.37 23.97 -3.27
CA THR A 103 -3.50 24.51 -1.91
C THR A 103 -3.75 23.42 -0.87
N SER A 104 -3.50 23.73 0.41
CA SER A 104 -3.79 22.81 1.52
C SER A 104 -5.27 22.44 1.57
N GLU A 105 -6.17 23.39 1.30
CA GLU A 105 -7.62 23.19 1.23
C GLU A 105 -8.01 22.22 0.11
N GLN A 106 -7.31 22.26 -1.02
CA GLN A 106 -7.53 21.32 -2.11
C GLN A 106 -7.07 19.90 -1.75
N LEU A 107 -5.94 19.76 -1.05
CA LEU A 107 -5.47 18.47 -0.54
C LEU A 107 -6.41 17.92 0.53
N ALA A 108 -6.93 18.78 1.41
CA ALA A 108 -7.84 18.41 2.49
C ALA A 108 -9.11 17.72 1.99
N TRP A 109 -9.59 18.03 0.78
CA TRP A 109 -10.73 17.34 0.17
C TRP A 109 -10.52 15.82 0.02
N ILE A 110 -9.28 15.35 -0.11
CA ILE A 110 -8.96 13.91 -0.15
C ILE A 110 -9.41 13.25 1.15
N LYS A 111 -9.09 13.87 2.29
CA LYS A 111 -9.49 13.38 3.61
C LYS A 111 -11.00 13.49 3.82
N VAL A 112 -11.61 14.60 3.41
CA VAL A 112 -13.06 14.79 3.50
C VAL A 112 -13.78 13.66 2.76
N ALA A 113 -13.43 13.42 1.49
CA ALA A 113 -14.00 12.34 0.69
C ALA A 113 -13.79 10.96 1.34
N ALA A 114 -12.57 10.67 1.82
CA ALA A 114 -12.30 9.42 2.52
C ALA A 114 -13.15 9.25 3.79
N SER A 115 -13.39 10.33 4.55
CA SER A 115 -14.22 10.29 5.76
C SER A 115 -15.69 10.00 5.46
N HIS A 116 -16.22 10.56 4.36
CA HIS A 116 -17.57 10.29 3.89
C HIS A 116 -17.78 8.82 3.52
N HIS A 117 -16.78 8.15 2.95
CA HIS A 117 -16.88 6.70 2.68
C HIS A 117 -16.68 5.87 3.95
N ALA A 118 -15.74 6.28 4.82
CA ALA A 118 -15.41 5.55 6.04
C ALA A 118 -16.57 5.45 7.04
N GLN A 119 -17.48 6.43 7.08
CA GLN A 119 -18.63 6.42 8.01
C GLN A 119 -19.51 5.16 7.87
N TYR A 120 -19.61 4.62 6.64
CA TYR A 120 -20.43 3.45 6.30
C TYR A 120 -19.69 2.12 6.50
N ASN A 121 -18.38 2.14 6.75
CA ASN A 121 -17.60 0.94 6.98
C ASN A 121 -17.46 0.68 8.49
N GLU A 122 -18.11 -0.36 9.00
CA GLU A 122 -18.02 -0.75 10.40
C GLU A 122 -16.61 -1.15 10.85
N HIS A 123 -15.75 -1.57 9.91
CA HIS A 123 -14.36 -1.93 10.17
C HIS A 123 -13.39 -0.72 10.11
N ALA A 124 -13.86 0.46 9.71
CA ALA A 124 -12.99 1.63 9.64
C ALA A 124 -12.61 2.13 11.05
N ARG A 125 -11.32 2.38 11.27
CA ARG A 125 -10.80 2.90 12.56
C ARG A 125 -11.32 4.31 12.88
N LEU A 126 -11.47 5.16 11.86
CA LEU A 126 -12.04 6.49 11.98
C LEU A 126 -13.30 6.56 11.12
N ARG A 127 -14.44 6.80 11.75
CA ARG A 127 -15.76 6.85 11.08
C ARG A 127 -16.41 8.23 11.11
N ASN A 128 -15.82 9.19 11.82
CA ASN A 128 -16.32 10.55 11.87
C ASN A 128 -16.04 11.26 10.55
N VAL A 129 -17.08 11.89 10.00
CA VAL A 129 -16.96 12.79 8.86
C VAL A 129 -16.26 14.06 9.32
N VAL A 130 -15.38 14.60 8.48
CA VAL A 130 -14.64 15.84 8.74
C VAL A 130 -14.82 16.82 7.58
N THR A 131 -14.70 18.11 7.87
CA THR A 131 -14.71 19.20 6.89
C THR A 131 -13.29 19.59 6.48
N VAL A 132 -13.15 20.41 5.42
CA VAL A 132 -11.85 21.01 5.05
C VAL A 132 -11.26 21.80 6.22
N GLU A 133 -12.09 22.57 6.92
CA GLU A 133 -11.69 23.39 8.07
C GLU A 133 -11.13 22.52 9.21
N ASP A 134 -11.75 21.37 9.48
CA ASP A 134 -11.23 20.41 10.46
C ASP A 134 -9.83 19.91 10.08
N VAL A 135 -9.59 19.67 8.79
CA VAL A 135 -8.32 19.15 8.28
C VAL A 135 -7.21 20.20 8.40
N ILE A 136 -7.42 21.40 7.86
CA ILE A 136 -6.39 22.45 7.83
C ILE A 136 -6.09 23.02 9.23
N ASN A 137 -7.05 22.98 10.15
CA ASN A 137 -6.82 23.38 11.56
C ASN A 137 -6.32 22.24 12.44
N SER A 138 -6.24 21.01 11.93
CA SER A 138 -5.66 19.92 12.70
C SER A 138 -4.15 20.14 12.90
N PRO A 139 -3.51 19.58 13.94
CA PRO A 139 -2.09 19.86 14.19
C PRO A 139 -1.20 19.54 13.00
N MET A 140 -0.33 20.47 12.62
CA MET A 140 0.68 20.25 11.58
C MET A 140 1.65 19.14 12.00
N ILE A 141 1.93 18.20 11.09
CA ILE A 141 2.85 17.08 11.36
C ILE A 141 4.14 17.23 10.56
N ALA A 142 4.03 17.55 9.27
CA ALA A 142 5.17 17.90 8.42
C ALA A 142 4.66 18.84 7.33
N ASP A 143 5.08 20.11 7.37
CA ASP A 143 4.64 21.15 6.45
C ASP A 143 4.66 20.67 4.98
N PRO A 144 3.51 20.66 4.26
CA PRO A 144 2.22 21.33 4.54
C PRO A 144 1.13 20.39 5.10
N LEU A 145 1.48 19.15 5.43
CA LEU A 145 0.56 18.11 5.84
C LEU A 145 0.19 18.21 7.33
N HIS A 146 -1.10 18.24 7.58
CA HIS A 146 -1.71 18.25 8.89
C HIS A 146 -2.03 16.82 9.36
N ARG A 147 -2.39 16.68 10.64
CA ARG A 147 -2.67 15.38 11.26
C ARG A 147 -3.75 14.61 10.52
N LEU A 148 -4.78 15.30 10.03
CA LEU A 148 -5.86 14.65 9.31
C LEU A 148 -5.50 14.27 7.86
N ASP A 149 -4.43 14.81 7.29
CA ASP A 149 -3.85 14.33 6.02
C ASP A 149 -3.08 13.02 6.20
N CYS A 150 -2.63 12.74 7.42
CA CYS A 150 -1.86 11.54 7.74
C CYS A 150 -2.78 10.33 7.97
N CYS A 151 -2.41 9.18 7.40
CA CYS A 151 -3.13 7.94 7.66
C CYS A 151 -3.01 7.50 9.13
N VAL A 152 -4.03 6.79 9.61
CA VAL A 152 -3.98 6.18 10.94
C VAL A 152 -3.21 4.88 10.91
N ILE A 153 -2.36 4.66 11.92
CA ILE A 153 -1.70 3.37 12.12
C ILE A 153 -2.73 2.37 12.64
N THR A 154 -2.84 1.21 12.01
CA THR A 154 -3.84 0.16 12.35
C THR A 154 -3.19 -1.21 12.39
N ASP A 155 -3.65 -2.05 13.31
CA ASP A 155 -3.43 -3.49 13.24
C ASP A 155 -4.51 -4.11 12.36
N GLY A 156 -4.14 -5.06 11.51
CA GLY A 156 -5.10 -5.71 10.63
C GLY A 156 -4.45 -6.71 9.68
N GLY A 157 -5.30 -7.48 9.02
CA GLY A 157 -4.89 -8.39 7.97
C GLY A 157 -6.06 -8.78 7.08
N GLY A 158 -5.73 -9.31 5.92
CA GLY A 158 -6.70 -9.72 4.92
C GLY A 158 -6.15 -10.78 3.99
N GLY A 159 -7.05 -11.40 3.24
CA GLY A 159 -6.70 -12.42 2.26
C GLY A 159 -7.60 -12.35 1.03
N ILE A 160 -7.02 -12.64 -0.13
CA ILE A 160 -7.71 -12.81 -1.41
C ILE A 160 -7.46 -14.22 -1.90
N VAL A 161 -8.52 -14.94 -2.25
CA VAL A 161 -8.41 -16.23 -2.94
C VAL A 161 -8.68 -15.98 -4.42
N MET A 162 -7.64 -16.15 -5.23
CA MET A 162 -7.73 -16.13 -6.68
C MET A 162 -7.77 -17.57 -7.19
N VAL A 163 -8.56 -17.81 -8.23
CA VAL A 163 -8.71 -19.15 -8.81
C VAL A 163 -8.67 -19.09 -10.33
N SER A 164 -8.31 -20.20 -10.96
CA SER A 164 -8.35 -20.36 -12.41
C SER A 164 -9.79 -20.24 -12.95
N PRO A 165 -9.99 -19.90 -14.23
CA PRO A 165 -11.31 -19.87 -14.84
C PRO A 165 -12.08 -21.21 -14.72
N GLU A 166 -11.38 -22.33 -14.76
CA GLU A 166 -11.94 -23.69 -14.62
C GLU A 166 -12.49 -23.90 -13.22
N VAL A 167 -11.71 -23.57 -12.19
CA VAL A 167 -12.16 -23.62 -10.79
C VAL A 167 -13.28 -22.61 -10.57
N ALA A 168 -13.16 -21.40 -11.12
CA ALA A 168 -14.19 -20.36 -10.99
C ALA A 168 -15.56 -20.81 -11.51
N LYS A 169 -15.64 -21.69 -12.51
CA LYS A 169 -16.90 -22.25 -13.05
C LYS A 169 -17.61 -23.17 -12.06
N SER A 170 -16.89 -23.86 -11.18
CA SER A 170 -17.49 -24.76 -10.17
C SER A 170 -17.95 -24.03 -8.91
N LEU A 171 -17.50 -22.79 -8.70
CA LEU A 171 -17.85 -21.99 -7.53
C LEU A 171 -19.24 -21.35 -7.64
N LYS A 172 -20.11 -21.64 -6.67
CA LYS A 172 -21.45 -21.02 -6.51
C LYS A 172 -21.39 -19.75 -5.66
N ARG A 173 -20.61 -18.76 -6.09
CA ARG A 173 -20.41 -17.48 -5.38
C ARG A 173 -20.09 -16.35 -6.36
N THR A 174 -20.27 -15.11 -5.92
CA THR A 174 -19.90 -13.93 -6.71
C THR A 174 -18.40 -13.94 -7.01
N ARG A 175 -18.05 -13.57 -8.25
CA ARG A 175 -16.67 -13.60 -8.76
C ARG A 175 -16.34 -12.25 -9.34
N VAL A 176 -15.14 -11.76 -9.05
CA VAL A 176 -14.58 -10.55 -9.64
C VAL A 176 -13.45 -10.97 -10.57
N LYS A 177 -13.48 -10.49 -11.82
CA LYS A 177 -12.42 -10.75 -12.79
C LYS A 177 -11.32 -9.71 -12.64
N VAL A 178 -10.07 -10.15 -12.72
CA VAL A 178 -8.93 -9.25 -12.96
C VAL A 178 -8.99 -8.83 -14.42
N LEU A 179 -9.20 -7.54 -14.68
CA LEU A 179 -9.27 -7.00 -16.05
C LEU A 179 -7.86 -6.73 -16.61
N GLY A 180 -6.95 -6.30 -15.74
CA GLY A 180 -5.55 -6.11 -16.07
C GLY A 180 -4.76 -5.73 -14.83
N ALA A 181 -3.44 -5.79 -14.95
CA ALA A 181 -2.52 -5.45 -13.88
C ALA A 181 -1.21 -4.93 -14.49
N GLY A 182 -0.61 -3.95 -13.83
CA GLY A 182 0.63 -3.34 -14.27
C GLY A 182 1.46 -2.94 -13.08
N GLU A 183 2.78 -3.07 -13.22
CA GLU A 183 3.76 -2.78 -12.19
C GLU A 183 4.94 -2.03 -12.78
N ALA A 184 5.43 -1.04 -12.02
CA ALA A 184 6.59 -0.27 -12.41
C ALA A 184 7.25 0.35 -11.18
N PRO A 185 8.56 0.12 -10.96
CA PRO A 185 9.30 0.87 -9.97
C PRO A 185 9.61 2.28 -10.51
N LYS A 186 9.60 3.27 -9.62
CA LYS A 186 10.20 4.58 -9.88
C LYS A 186 11.48 4.69 -9.05
N HIS A 187 12.61 4.89 -9.71
CA HIS A 187 13.90 5.00 -9.04
C HIS A 187 14.17 6.42 -8.54
N LEU A 188 15.11 6.56 -7.60
CA LEU A 188 15.53 7.85 -7.03
C LEU A 188 16.38 8.71 -7.98
N ALA A 189 16.75 8.21 -9.16
CA ALA A 189 17.43 8.97 -10.22
C ALA A 189 18.71 9.68 -9.73
N ALA A 190 19.49 9.05 -8.86
CA ALA A 190 20.67 9.64 -8.22
C ALA A 190 20.41 11.03 -7.59
N GLY A 191 19.23 11.22 -7.00
CA GLY A 191 18.80 12.46 -6.36
C GLY A 191 18.09 13.44 -7.29
N GLN A 192 18.07 13.20 -8.61
CA GLN A 192 17.32 14.00 -9.58
C GLN A 192 15.86 13.52 -9.72
N VAL A 193 15.25 13.14 -8.59
CA VAL A 193 13.90 12.58 -8.58
C VAL A 193 12.86 13.68 -8.77
N ASP A 194 12.04 13.56 -9.81
CA ASP A 194 10.88 14.43 -10.01
C ASP A 194 9.72 13.93 -9.14
N LEU A 195 9.40 14.63 -8.06
CA LEU A 195 8.36 14.22 -7.10
C LEU A 195 6.92 14.42 -7.61
N THR A 196 6.72 14.99 -8.81
CA THR A 196 5.37 15.30 -9.32
C THR A 196 4.62 14.08 -9.86
N TYR A 197 5.30 12.95 -10.06
CA TYR A 197 4.67 11.74 -10.56
C TYR A 197 5.16 10.48 -9.82
N SER A 198 4.47 9.36 -10.02
CA SER A 198 4.81 8.06 -9.42
C SER A 198 5.01 6.98 -10.48
N GLY A 199 5.35 5.76 -10.05
CA GLY A 199 5.42 4.60 -10.95
C GLY A 199 4.13 4.35 -11.76
N ALA A 200 3.01 4.93 -11.31
CA ALA A 200 1.71 4.89 -11.99
C ALA A 200 1.75 5.34 -13.45
N CYS A 201 2.63 6.26 -13.84
CA CYS A 201 2.79 6.68 -15.23
C CYS A 201 3.17 5.54 -16.18
N TRP A 202 3.82 4.50 -15.67
CA TRP A 202 4.20 3.33 -16.46
C TRP A 202 3.35 2.10 -16.14
N SER A 203 2.90 1.93 -14.89
CA SER A 203 2.08 0.78 -14.51
C SER A 203 0.63 0.91 -15.01
N GLY A 204 0.07 2.12 -15.04
CA GLY A 204 -1.30 2.38 -15.49
C GLY A 204 -1.57 1.92 -16.93
N PRO A 205 -0.82 2.42 -17.93
CA PRO A 205 -1.01 2.03 -19.34
C PRO A 205 -0.76 0.54 -19.64
N LYS A 206 -0.06 -0.18 -18.76
CA LYS A 206 0.10 -1.64 -18.90
C LYS A 206 -1.10 -2.40 -18.36
N ALA A 207 -1.82 -1.82 -17.42
CA ALA A 207 -2.98 -2.45 -16.78
C ALA A 207 -4.27 -2.29 -17.62
N PHE A 208 -4.37 -1.28 -18.48
CA PHE A 208 -5.58 -0.94 -19.25
C PHE A 208 -5.27 -0.50 -20.67
#